data_AF-A0A1X7JXI2-F1
#
_entry.id   AF-A0A1X7JXI2-F1
#
_cell.length_a   1.000
_cell.length_b   1.000
_cell.length_c   1.000
_cell.angle_alpha   90.00
_cell.angle_beta   90.00
_cell.angle_gamma   90.00
#
_symmetry.space_group_name_H-M   'P 1'
#
loop_
_entity.id
_entity.type
_entity.pdbx_description
1 polymer ?
#
loop_
_entity_poly.entity_id
_entity_poly.type
_entity_poly.pdbx_seq_one_letter_code
_entity_poly.pdbx_strand_id
1 'polypeptide(L)'
;MNTWTSRNGRIVSYLLLQFFLLLHIGGSFVHGQTRMTKIKDGTVANTDFEPFRGALLELESTNKGLLVSRLTTAQRDAIPLVDRSNGMLIYNISTDCFNYWAANTENWLSIC
;
A
#
# COMPACT_ATOMS: atom_id res chain seq x y z
N MET A 1 -59.52 16.54 -16.06
CA MET A 1 -58.34 17.41 -15.87
C MET A 1 -57.77 17.04 -14.50
N ASN A 2 -56.60 16.42 -14.31
CA ASN A 2 -55.28 16.60 -14.90
C ASN A 2 -54.36 15.41 -14.50
N THR A 3 -54.77 14.15 -14.73
CA THR A 3 -53.94 12.96 -14.46
C THR A 3 -52.60 12.95 -15.21
N TRP A 4 -52.49 13.74 -16.28
CA TRP A 4 -51.26 14.05 -17.02
C TRP A 4 -50.19 14.75 -16.17
N THR A 5 -50.56 15.68 -15.27
CA THR A 5 -49.58 16.40 -14.43
C THR A 5 -49.02 15.49 -13.32
N SER A 6 -49.83 14.58 -12.77
CA SER A 6 -49.42 13.59 -11.75
C SER A 6 -48.47 12.52 -12.31
N ARG A 7 -48.77 11.97 -13.49
CA ARG A 7 -47.94 10.96 -14.14
C ARG A 7 -46.58 11.52 -14.58
N ASN A 8 -46.55 12.77 -15.07
CA ASN A 8 -45.31 13.45 -15.43
C ASN A 8 -44.46 13.80 -14.20
N GLY A 9 -45.07 14.22 -13.08
CA GLY A 9 -44.35 14.48 -11.84
C GLY A 9 -43.65 13.24 -11.26
N ARG A 10 -44.28 12.06 -11.38
CA ARG A 10 -43.66 10.79 -10.98
C ARG A 10 -42.47 10.40 -11.85
N ILE A 11 -42.54 10.62 -13.17
CA ILE A 11 -41.43 10.35 -14.10
C ILE A 11 -40.25 11.30 -13.82
N VAL A 12 -40.52 12.59 -13.61
CA VAL A 12 -39.50 13.59 -13.24
C VAL A 12 -38.82 13.21 -11.92
N SER A 13 -39.57 12.71 -10.94
CA SER A 13 -39.03 12.23 -9.66
C SER A 13 -38.07 11.04 -9.84
N TYR A 14 -38.41 10.04 -10.66
CA TYR A 14 -37.51 8.91 -10.95
C TYR A 14 -36.25 9.34 -11.69
N LEU A 15 -36.36 10.27 -12.65
CA LEU A 15 -35.21 10.80 -13.38
C LEU A 15 -34.26 11.57 -12.46
N LEU A 16 -34.80 12.35 -11.52
CA LEU A 16 -34.01 13.03 -10.48
C LEU A 16 -33.35 12.01 -9.54
N LEU A 17 -34.08 10.98 -9.09
CA LEU A 17 -33.54 9.95 -8.20
C LEU A 17 -32.40 9.16 -8.87
N GLN A 18 -32.56 8.81 -10.15
CA GLN A 18 -31.53 8.13 -10.96
C GLN A 18 -30.31 9.02 -11.18
N PHE A 19 -30.49 10.33 -11.40
CA PHE A 19 -29.39 11.28 -11.50
C PHE A 19 -28.60 11.39 -10.18
N PHE A 20 -29.28 11.44 -9.03
CA PHE A 20 -28.61 11.43 -7.72
C PHE A 20 -27.89 10.10 -7.46
N LEU A 21 -28.47 8.95 -7.82
CA LEU A 21 -27.82 7.64 -7.73
C LEU A 21 -26.57 7.55 -8.63
N LEU A 22 -26.63 8.06 -9.86
CA LEU A 22 -25.49 8.10 -10.77
C LEU A 22 -24.39 9.07 -10.30
N LEU A 23 -24.75 10.18 -9.63
CA LEU A 23 -23.80 11.09 -9.01
C LEU A 23 -23.08 10.45 -7.80
N HIS A 24 -23.78 9.61 -7.02
CA HIS A 24 -23.19 8.88 -5.89
C HIS A 24 -22.25 7.74 -6.34
N ILE A 25 -22.57 7.05 -7.44
CA ILE A 25 -21.76 5.94 -7.96
C ILE A 25 -20.60 6.45 -8.85
N GLY A 26 -20.80 7.55 -9.59
CA GLY A 26 -19.78 8.14 -10.47
C GLY A 26 -18.74 9.01 -9.77
N GLY A 27 -18.99 9.45 -8.53
CA GLY A 27 -18.05 10.27 -7.75
C GLY A 27 -16.91 9.48 -7.09
N SER A 28 -16.94 8.16 -7.12
CA SER A 28 -16.03 7.31 -6.33
C SER A 28 -14.96 6.59 -7.16
N PHE A 29 -14.36 7.21 -8.18
CA PHE A 29 -13.14 6.66 -8.81
C PHE A 29 -12.16 7.75 -9.26
N VAL A 30 -11.71 8.58 -8.32
CA VAL A 30 -10.42 9.28 -8.46
C VAL A 30 -9.60 9.05 -7.19
N HIS A 31 -9.00 7.86 -7.08
CA HIS A 31 -7.88 7.64 -6.17
C HIS A 31 -6.61 7.48 -6.99
N GLY A 32 -6.22 8.52 -7.72
CA GLY A 32 -4.84 8.66 -8.17
C GLY A 32 -3.98 9.12 -7.00
N GLN A 33 -3.71 8.27 -6.00
CA GLN A 33 -2.79 8.66 -4.93
C GLN A 33 -1.36 8.66 -5.47
N THR A 34 -0.83 9.86 -5.74
CA THR A 34 0.61 10.12 -5.99
C THR A 34 1.31 10.55 -4.69
N ARG A 35 0.82 10.11 -3.53
CA ARG A 35 1.46 10.31 -2.24
C ARG A 35 2.13 9.00 -1.84
N MET A 36 3.29 9.09 -1.19
CA MET A 36 4.01 7.92 -0.68
C MET A 36 3.15 7.14 0.32
N THR A 37 3.55 5.94 0.74
CA THR A 37 2.72 5.06 1.57
C THR A 37 3.10 5.15 3.05
N LYS A 38 2.16 5.56 3.92
CA LYS A 38 2.25 5.34 5.36
C LYS A 38 1.21 4.33 5.81
N ILE A 39 1.64 3.26 6.48
CA ILE A 39 0.75 2.26 7.09
C ILE A 39 0.81 2.44 8.59
N LYS A 40 -0.33 2.78 9.20
CA LYS A 40 -0.48 2.91 10.65
C LYS A 40 -1.61 2.04 11.17
N ASP A 41 -1.45 1.50 12.38
CA ASP A 41 -2.46 0.66 13.03
C ASP A 41 -3.22 1.35 14.18
N GLY A 42 -3.01 2.65 14.35
CA GLY A 42 -3.68 3.46 15.36
C GLY A 42 -3.09 3.34 16.77
N THR A 43 -1.99 2.58 16.96
CA THR A 43 -1.38 2.45 18.28
C THR A 43 -0.53 3.66 18.69
N VAL A 44 -0.16 4.54 17.75
CA VAL A 44 0.50 5.82 18.03
C VAL A 44 -0.51 6.96 17.83
N ALA A 45 -0.76 7.74 18.89
CA ALA A 45 -1.71 8.85 18.86
C ALA A 45 -1.07 10.14 18.33
N ASN A 46 -1.88 11.02 17.73
CA ASN A 46 -1.53 12.39 17.32
C ASN A 46 -0.37 12.48 16.31
N THR A 47 -0.31 11.57 15.34
CA THR A 47 0.71 11.57 14.28
C THR A 47 0.13 11.96 12.93
N ASP A 48 0.96 12.53 12.06
CA ASP A 48 0.59 12.89 10.70
C ASP A 48 0.11 11.67 9.90
N PHE A 49 -0.95 11.86 9.11
CA PHE A 49 -1.43 10.85 8.17
C PHE A 49 -0.57 10.75 6.91
N GLU A 50 0.19 11.80 6.64
CA GLU A 50 1.16 11.81 5.55
C GLU A 50 2.46 11.11 5.97
N PRO A 51 3.09 10.32 5.08
CA PRO A 51 4.43 9.81 5.30
C PRO A 51 5.46 10.93 5.33
N PHE A 52 6.60 10.66 5.95
CA PHE A 52 7.78 11.49 5.89
C PHE A 52 8.15 11.82 4.44
N ARG A 53 8.54 13.07 4.17
CA ARG A 53 8.80 13.65 2.83
C ARG A 53 9.90 12.97 1.99
N GLY A 54 10.53 11.92 2.49
CA GLY A 54 11.52 11.09 1.78
C GLY A 54 11.26 9.59 1.87
N ALA A 55 10.16 9.15 2.49
CA ALA A 55 9.85 7.74 2.69
C ALA A 55 8.82 7.28 1.66
N LEU A 56 9.20 6.37 0.75
CA LEU A 56 8.23 5.68 -0.11
C LEU A 56 7.28 4.80 0.71
N LEU A 57 7.80 4.17 1.77
CA LEU A 57 7.05 3.36 2.73
C LEU A 57 7.44 3.76 4.16
N GLU A 58 6.45 4.10 4.97
CA GLU A 58 6.58 4.32 6.41
C GLU A 58 5.62 3.39 7.15
N LEU A 59 6.11 2.72 8.20
CA LEU A 59 5.31 1.87 9.07
C LEU A 59 5.29 2.48 10.47
N GLU A 60 4.09 2.68 11.02
CA GLU A 60 3.91 3.25 12.35
C GLU A 60 3.06 2.32 13.22
N SER A 61 3.70 1.71 14.21
CA SER A 61 3.06 0.86 15.22
C SER A 61 3.94 0.81 16.46
N THR A 62 3.34 0.65 17.63
CA THR A 62 4.05 0.41 18.90
C THR A 62 4.31 -1.08 19.18
N ASN A 63 3.66 -1.98 18.42
CA ASN A 63 3.68 -3.42 18.70
C ASN A 63 3.81 -4.31 17.45
N LYS A 64 4.05 -3.73 16.28
CA LYS A 64 4.32 -4.44 15.02
C LYS A 64 5.56 -3.89 14.34
N GLY A 65 6.18 -4.71 13.51
CA GLY A 65 7.30 -4.33 12.66
C GLY A 65 7.14 -4.87 11.24
N LEU A 66 8.13 -4.58 10.38
CA LEU A 66 8.23 -5.18 9.06
C LEU A 66 8.85 -6.57 9.16
N LEU A 67 8.13 -7.59 8.71
CA LEU A 67 8.70 -8.93 8.54
C LEU A 67 9.23 -9.09 7.12
N VAL A 68 10.55 -8.94 6.94
CA VAL A 68 11.21 -9.22 5.64
C VAL A 68 11.31 -10.74 5.39
N SER A 69 11.67 -11.13 4.16
CA SER A 69 11.94 -12.52 3.82
C SER A 69 13.00 -13.12 4.76
N ARG A 70 12.63 -14.22 5.43
CA ARG A 70 13.49 -14.96 6.35
C ARG A 70 14.01 -16.21 5.66
N LEU A 71 15.32 -16.30 5.49
CA LEU A 71 15.96 -17.36 4.73
C LEU A 71 17.09 -17.97 5.53
N THR A 72 17.34 -19.27 5.40
CA THR A 72 18.63 -19.84 5.78
C THR A 72 19.73 -19.33 4.84
N THR A 73 20.99 -19.49 5.23
CA THR A 73 22.12 -19.12 4.35
C THR A 73 22.04 -19.87 3.01
N ALA A 74 21.71 -21.16 3.05
CA ALA A 74 21.54 -21.97 1.83
C ALA A 74 20.39 -21.47 0.93
N GLN A 75 19.25 -21.08 1.51
CA GLN A 75 18.12 -20.53 0.74
C GLN A 75 18.44 -19.16 0.13
N ARG A 76 19.14 -18.30 0.87
CA ARG A 76 19.63 -17.00 0.40
C ARG A 76 20.59 -17.17 -0.78
N ASP A 77 21.53 -18.10 -0.66
CA ASP A 77 22.54 -18.35 -1.70
C ASP A 77 21.96 -19.05 -2.92
N ALA A 78 20.82 -19.73 -2.78
CA ALA A 78 20.06 -20.32 -3.87
C ALA A 78 19.26 -19.30 -4.70
N ILE A 79 19.12 -18.03 -4.26
CA ILE A 79 18.48 -16.98 -5.08
C ILE A 79 19.33 -16.78 -6.35
N PRO A 80 18.78 -16.94 -7.56
CA PRO A 80 19.53 -16.75 -8.80
C PRO A 80 20.14 -15.35 -8.89
N LEU A 81 21.37 -15.23 -9.40
CA LEU A 81 22.05 -13.94 -9.55
C LEU A 81 21.22 -12.92 -10.35
N VAL A 82 20.47 -13.38 -11.36
CA VAL A 82 19.58 -12.53 -12.18
C VAL A 82 18.43 -11.90 -11.39
N ASP A 83 18.06 -12.50 -10.26
CA ASP A 83 16.97 -12.02 -9.40
C ASP A 83 17.50 -11.15 -8.25
N ARG A 84 18.83 -11.05 -8.08
CA ARG A 84 19.45 -10.26 -6.99
C ARG A 84 19.60 -8.79 -7.41
N SER A 85 18.77 -7.94 -6.84
CA SER A 85 18.86 -6.48 -7.01
C SER A 85 19.79 -5.85 -5.95
N ASN A 86 20.54 -4.81 -6.34
CA ASN A 86 21.36 -4.04 -5.41
C ASN A 86 20.50 -3.50 -4.26
N GLY A 87 20.91 -3.73 -3.02
CA GLY A 87 20.16 -3.34 -1.83
C GLY A 87 18.99 -4.27 -1.46
N MET A 88 18.83 -5.42 -2.12
CA MET A 88 17.87 -6.46 -1.68
C MET A 88 18.17 -6.84 -0.24
N LEU A 89 17.21 -6.68 0.66
CA LEU A 89 17.32 -6.94 2.10
C LEU A 89 16.58 -8.23 2.48
N ILE A 90 17.25 -9.09 3.25
CA ILE A 90 16.67 -10.29 3.85
C ILE A 90 17.13 -10.44 5.31
N TYR A 91 16.44 -11.27 6.08
CA TYR A 91 16.92 -11.70 7.40
C TYR A 91 17.41 -13.15 7.32
N ASN A 92 18.67 -13.38 7.65
CA ASN A 92 19.29 -14.70 7.62
C ASN A 92 19.14 -15.39 8.97
N ILE A 93 18.27 -16.42 9.03
CA ILE A 93 17.96 -17.15 10.26
C ILE A 93 19.04 -18.16 10.66
N SER A 94 20.05 -18.40 9.80
CA SER A 94 21.20 -19.24 10.17
C SER A 94 22.27 -18.45 10.92
N THR A 95 22.33 -17.12 10.71
CA THR A 95 23.34 -16.24 11.30
C THR A 95 22.73 -15.17 12.22
N ASP A 96 21.40 -15.16 12.38
CA ASP A 96 20.63 -14.16 13.12
C ASP A 96 20.94 -12.71 12.73
N CYS A 97 21.10 -12.45 11.43
CA CYS A 97 21.53 -11.15 10.91
C CYS A 97 20.79 -10.72 9.65
N PHE A 98 20.59 -9.41 9.51
CA PHE A 98 20.18 -8.84 8.24
C PHE A 98 21.31 -8.95 7.22
N ASN A 99 20.98 -9.38 6.01
CA ASN A 99 21.90 -9.35 4.89
C ASN A 99 21.31 -8.51 3.76
N TYR A 100 22.18 -7.78 3.05
CA TYR A 100 21.81 -7.12 1.81
C TYR A 100 22.73 -7.51 0.66
N TRP A 101 22.18 -7.53 -0.55
CA TRP A 101 22.96 -7.79 -1.75
C TRP A 101 23.70 -6.55 -2.21
N ALA A 102 25.02 -6.62 -2.30
CA ALA A 102 25.88 -5.59 -2.86
C ALA A 102 26.25 -5.96 -4.30
N ALA A 103 25.59 -5.34 -5.28
CA ALA A 103 25.75 -5.73 -6.69
C ALA A 103 27.14 -5.37 -7.25
N ASN A 104 27.82 -4.36 -6.69
CA ASN A 104 29.16 -3.95 -7.10
C ASN A 104 30.24 -4.99 -6.76
N THR A 105 30.05 -5.76 -5.69
CA THR A 105 30.98 -6.81 -5.25
C THR A 105 30.42 -8.21 -5.44
N GLU A 106 29.21 -8.33 -6.02
CA GLU A 106 28.46 -9.57 -6.18
C GLU A 106 28.45 -10.44 -4.91
N ASN A 107 28.19 -9.81 -3.77
CA ASN A 107 28.29 -10.49 -2.48
C ASN A 107 27.16 -10.08 -1.52
N TRP A 108 26.81 -11.01 -0.64
CA TRP A 108 25.96 -10.74 0.52
C TRP A 108 26.80 -10.09 1.61
N LEU A 109 26.39 -8.91 2.05
CA LEU A 109 26.99 -8.21 3.19
C LEU A 109 26.03 -8.27 4.39
N SER A 110 26.60 -8.29 5.60
CA SER A 110 25.87 -8.29 6.87
C SER A 110 25.83 -6.89 7.48
N ILE A 111 24.77 -6.58 8.22
CA ILE A 111 24.59 -5.32 8.97
C ILE A 111 24.78 -5.57 10.49
N CYS A 112 24.93 -6.83 10.89
CA CYS A 112 25.77 -7.19 12.03
C CYS A 112 27.24 -7.16 11.57
#